data_AF-A0A965MGA9-F1
#
_entry.id   AF-A0A965MGA9-F1
#
_cell.length_a   1.000
_cell.length_b   1.000
_cell.length_c   1.000
_cell.angle_alpha   90.00
_cell.angle_beta   90.00
_cell.angle_gamma   90.00
#
_symmetry.space_group_name_H-M   'P 1'
#
loop_
_entity.id
_entity.type
_entity.pdbx_description
1 polymer ?
#
loop_
_entity_poly.entity_id
_entity_poly.type
_entity_poly.pdbx_seq_one_letter_code
_entity_poly.pdbx_strand_id
1 'polypeptide(L)'
;MRYDPNLTRLKKPAIRVKRQPIIAQDLFNEMDFTELGNQPLANINGPSVIRVPNWVTHRFGKYYLYFAHHKGTSIRLAYADQITGPWRMHKKPVLSLEHSLFVSKDLDPETRRDWVNGPDYLYAHVASPDVHVDHQNKQIVMFFHGLMPDGDQQSRLSTSSNGLSFTAAPLHHPIILSAAASLALMKSCAR
;
A
#
# COMPACT_ATOMS: atom_id res chain seq x y z
N MET A 1 -18.85 13.21 -3.14
CA MET A 1 -18.47 12.78 -1.77
C MET A 1 -19.27 13.64 -0.80
N ARG A 2 -20.29 13.09 -0.12
CA ARG A 2 -21.04 13.84 0.91
C ARG A 2 -20.48 13.47 2.27
N TYR A 3 -20.14 14.48 3.07
CA TYR A 3 -19.78 14.33 4.48
C TYR A 3 -20.89 13.55 5.19
N ASP A 4 -20.57 12.43 5.85
CA ASP A 4 -21.51 11.75 6.72
C ASP A 4 -21.56 12.52 8.05
N PRO A 5 -22.66 13.22 8.36
CA PRO A 5 -22.78 13.97 9.61
C PRO A 5 -22.78 13.07 10.86
N ASN A 6 -22.93 11.75 10.68
CA ASN A 6 -22.90 10.76 11.76
C ASN A 6 -21.53 10.11 11.96
N LEU A 7 -20.50 10.47 11.18
CA LEU A 7 -19.11 10.17 11.52
C LEU A 7 -18.80 10.89 12.82
N THR A 8 -19.01 10.19 13.92
CA THR A 8 -18.71 10.66 15.26
C THR A 8 -17.21 10.95 15.24
N ARG A 9 -16.85 12.24 15.30
CA ARG A 9 -15.46 12.66 15.45
C ARG A 9 -14.86 11.79 16.55
N LEU A 10 -13.89 10.94 16.23
CA LEU A 10 -13.18 10.15 17.22
C LEU A 10 -12.60 11.16 18.23
N LYS A 11 -13.27 11.31 19.37
CA LYS A 11 -12.93 12.32 20.39
C LYS A 11 -11.70 11.91 21.22
N LYS A 12 -11.10 10.76 20.93
CA LYS A 12 -9.91 10.30 21.62
C LYS A 12 -8.69 10.94 20.95
N PRO A 13 -7.83 11.65 21.71
CA PRO A 13 -6.60 12.20 21.14
C PRO A 13 -5.72 11.07 20.62
N ALA A 14 -5.05 11.29 19.48
CA ALA A 14 -3.97 10.42 19.05
C ALA A 14 -2.77 10.64 19.97
N ILE A 15 -2.29 9.58 20.62
CA ILE A 15 -1.10 9.64 21.48
C ILE A 15 0.09 9.15 20.66
N ARG A 16 1.13 10.00 20.58
CA ARG A 16 2.41 9.62 19.99
C ARG A 16 3.10 8.60 20.91
N VAL A 17 3.26 7.37 20.42
CA VAL A 17 3.84 6.25 21.21
C VAL A 17 5.37 6.25 21.26
N LYS A 18 6.05 6.90 20.30
CA LYS A 18 7.51 7.04 20.26
C LYS A 18 7.91 8.42 19.72
N ARG A 19 9.05 8.94 20.20
CA ARG A 19 9.65 10.18 19.66
C ARG A 19 10.32 9.95 18.30
N GLN A 20 10.95 8.79 18.13
CA GLN A 20 11.59 8.36 16.89
C GLN A 20 10.59 7.80 15.88
N PRO A 21 10.91 7.80 14.58
CA PRO A 21 10.11 7.12 13.56
C PRO A 21 10.01 5.61 13.83
N ILE A 22 8.96 4.98 13.30
CA ILE A 22 8.78 3.52 13.35
C ILE A 22 9.74 2.82 12.38
N ILE A 23 9.94 3.43 11.21
CA ILE A 23 10.80 2.94 10.13
C ILE A 23 11.58 4.13 9.57
N ALA A 24 12.89 3.98 9.49
CA ALA A 24 13.83 4.94 8.90
C ALA A 24 15.14 4.20 8.59
N GLN A 25 15.95 4.74 7.67
CA GLN A 25 17.18 4.10 7.18
C GLN A 25 18.18 3.78 8.29
N ASP A 26 18.32 4.66 9.26
CA ASP A 26 19.24 4.57 10.40
C ASP A 26 18.81 3.56 11.48
N LEU A 27 17.63 2.95 11.35
CA LEU A 27 17.08 1.98 12.32
C LEU A 27 17.40 0.51 11.99
N PHE A 28 18.04 0.23 10.85
CA PHE A 28 18.36 -1.13 10.41
C PHE A 28 19.76 -1.21 9.82
N ASN A 29 20.29 -2.43 9.69
CA ASN A 29 21.61 -2.63 9.10
C ASN A 29 21.51 -2.59 7.57
N GLU A 30 22.58 -2.16 6.88
CA GLU A 30 22.60 -2.15 5.40
C GLU A 30 22.29 -3.52 4.78
N MET A 31 22.72 -4.61 5.43
CA MET A 31 22.42 -5.99 5.01
C MET A 31 20.93 -6.34 5.01
N ASP A 32 20.11 -5.61 5.77
CA ASP A 32 18.65 -5.81 5.82
C ASP A 32 17.96 -5.29 4.54
N PHE A 33 18.68 -4.52 3.72
CA PHE A 33 18.15 -3.79 2.58
C PHE A 33 18.71 -4.21 1.21
N THR A 34 19.64 -5.16 1.16
CA THR A 34 20.31 -5.56 -0.09
C THR A 34 19.34 -6.04 -1.17
N GLU A 35 18.25 -6.69 -0.77
CA GLU A 35 17.16 -7.14 -1.67
C GLU A 35 16.05 -6.07 -1.88
N LEU A 36 16.19 -4.89 -1.25
CA LEU A 36 15.21 -3.81 -1.33
C LEU A 36 15.45 -2.79 -2.44
N GLY A 37 16.59 -2.87 -3.13
CA GLY A 37 16.97 -1.93 -4.18
C GLY A 37 17.63 -0.66 -3.62
N ASN A 38 17.72 0.38 -4.45
CA ASN A 38 18.46 1.59 -4.11
C ASN A 38 17.68 2.48 -3.13
N GLN A 39 18.31 2.85 -2.01
CA GLN A 39 17.79 3.79 -1.00
C GLN A 39 16.29 3.57 -0.63
N PRO A 40 15.88 2.34 -0.25
CA PRO A 40 14.46 1.96 -0.11
C PRO A 40 13.70 2.73 0.98
N LEU A 41 14.41 3.38 1.91
CA LEU A 41 13.84 4.13 3.03
C LEU A 41 14.08 5.65 2.95
N ALA A 42 14.72 6.17 1.90
CA ALA A 42 15.05 7.60 1.79
C ALA A 42 13.83 8.50 1.54
N ASN A 43 12.78 7.96 0.90
CA ASN A 43 11.55 8.69 0.59
C ASN A 43 10.33 7.77 0.70
N ILE A 44 10.03 7.34 1.92
CA ILE A 44 8.86 6.49 2.21
C ILE A 44 7.58 7.33 2.12
N ASN A 45 6.57 6.81 1.41
CA ASN A 45 5.26 7.45 1.31
C ASN A 45 4.12 6.43 1.55
N GLY A 46 3.06 6.91 2.22
CA GLY A 46 1.79 6.20 2.43
C GLY A 46 1.93 4.82 3.09
N PRO A 47 2.60 4.68 4.24
CA PRO A 47 2.69 3.39 4.91
C PRO A 47 1.35 2.96 5.51
N SER A 48 1.07 1.66 5.52
CA SER A 48 -0.10 1.06 6.15
C SER A 48 0.31 -0.07 7.09
N VAL A 49 -0.33 -0.13 8.27
CA VAL A 49 -0.04 -1.14 9.29
C VAL A 49 -1.29 -1.95 9.59
N ILE A 50 -1.14 -3.28 9.63
CA ILE A 50 -2.19 -4.20 10.07
C ILE A 50 -1.71 -5.02 11.26
N ARG A 51 -2.66 -5.42 12.12
CA ARG A 51 -2.47 -6.56 13.00
C ARG A 51 -2.71 -7.83 12.21
N VAL A 52 -1.73 -8.73 12.18
CA VAL A 52 -1.82 -9.97 11.39
C VAL A 52 -2.94 -10.85 11.95
N PRO A 53 -3.92 -11.25 11.12
CA PRO A 53 -5.05 -12.05 11.59
C PRO A 53 -4.63 -13.44 12.08
N ASN A 54 -5.41 -14.02 12.99
CA ASN A 54 -5.12 -15.34 13.55
C ASN A 54 -5.21 -16.49 12.54
N TRP A 55 -5.91 -16.28 11.42
CA TRP A 55 -6.03 -17.28 10.35
C TRP A 55 -4.78 -17.36 9.45
N VAL A 56 -3.88 -16.39 9.51
CA VAL A 56 -2.58 -16.45 8.83
C VAL A 56 -1.65 -17.35 9.63
N THR A 57 -1.35 -18.53 9.09
CA THR A 57 -0.34 -19.44 9.66
C THR A 57 1.06 -18.97 9.24
N HIS A 58 2.09 -19.31 10.04
CA HIS A 58 3.49 -18.94 9.77
C HIS A 58 3.77 -17.42 9.64
N ARG A 59 3.02 -16.59 10.38
CA ARG A 59 3.26 -15.15 10.45
C ARG A 59 4.63 -14.82 11.05
N PHE A 60 5.29 -13.79 10.54
CA PHE A 60 6.59 -13.32 11.04
C PHE A 60 6.49 -12.47 12.31
N GLY A 61 5.31 -11.92 12.61
CA GLY A 61 5.04 -11.16 13.82
C GLY A 61 3.55 -10.84 14.00
N LYS A 62 3.20 -10.15 15.08
CA LYS A 62 1.81 -9.69 15.32
C LYS A 62 1.38 -8.52 14.44
N TYR A 63 2.32 -7.73 13.93
CA TYR A 63 2.05 -6.55 13.11
C TYR A 63 2.89 -6.57 11.84
N TYR A 64 2.27 -6.20 10.73
CA TYR A 64 2.88 -5.99 9.43
C TYR A 64 2.71 -4.53 9.02
N LEU A 65 3.81 -3.89 8.65
CA LEU A 65 3.88 -2.52 8.16
C LEU A 65 4.33 -2.55 6.70
N TYR A 66 3.40 -2.20 5.82
CA TYR A 66 3.61 -2.08 4.38
C TYR A 66 4.01 -0.66 4.04
N PHE A 67 4.98 -0.51 3.16
CA PHE A 67 5.47 0.79 2.74
C PHE A 67 6.09 0.72 1.35
N ALA A 68 6.26 1.87 0.72
CA ALA A 68 6.94 1.99 -0.57
C ALA A 68 7.79 3.25 -0.61
N HIS A 69 8.85 3.21 -1.41
CA HIS A 69 9.58 4.40 -1.81
C HIS A 69 8.76 5.15 -2.86
N HIS A 70 8.65 6.48 -2.78
CA HIS A 70 7.84 7.30 -3.70
C HIS A 70 8.22 7.14 -5.20
N LYS A 71 9.47 6.77 -5.45
CA LYS A 71 10.01 6.41 -6.79
C LYS A 71 10.40 4.93 -6.91
N GLY A 72 9.84 4.08 -6.05
CA GLY A 72 10.22 2.68 -5.91
C GLY A 72 9.45 1.75 -6.83
N THR A 73 10.09 0.64 -7.18
CA THR A 73 9.51 -0.41 -8.04
C THR A 73 8.88 -1.55 -7.24
N SER A 74 8.50 -1.30 -5.98
CA SER A 74 8.02 -2.36 -5.08
C SER A 74 7.36 -1.84 -3.80
N ILE A 75 6.37 -2.61 -3.32
CA ILE A 75 5.84 -2.54 -1.97
C ILE A 75 6.65 -3.48 -1.07
N ARG A 76 7.10 -2.96 0.06
CA ARG A 76 7.97 -3.63 1.04
C ARG A 76 7.24 -3.84 2.37
N LEU A 77 7.83 -4.67 3.23
CA LEU A 77 7.25 -5.07 4.50
C LEU A 77 8.27 -5.01 5.64
N ALA A 78 7.87 -4.40 6.74
CA ALA A 78 8.46 -4.57 8.06
C ALA A 78 7.51 -5.34 8.96
N TYR A 79 8.03 -6.10 9.92
CA TYR A 79 7.20 -6.83 10.89
C TYR A 79 7.70 -6.70 12.32
N ALA A 80 6.78 -6.79 13.28
CA ALA A 80 7.08 -6.72 14.71
C ALA A 80 6.02 -7.46 15.54
N ASP A 81 6.41 -7.92 16.74
CA ASP A 81 5.46 -8.47 17.72
C ASP A 81 4.80 -7.41 18.59
N GLN A 82 5.33 -6.18 18.58
CA GLN A 82 4.79 -5.04 19.30
C GLN A 82 4.74 -3.84 18.36
N ILE A 83 3.70 -3.01 18.46
CA ILE A 83 3.53 -1.83 17.59
C ILE A 83 4.69 -0.83 17.73
N THR A 84 5.35 -0.81 18.89
CA THR A 84 6.52 0.02 19.19
C THR A 84 7.84 -0.57 18.67
N GLY A 85 7.82 -1.77 18.07
CA GLY A 85 8.98 -2.53 17.63
C GLY A 85 9.57 -3.44 18.73
N PRO A 86 10.78 -3.99 18.51
CA PRO A 86 11.65 -3.74 17.36
C PRO A 86 11.02 -4.22 16.05
N TRP A 87 11.17 -3.41 15.01
CA TRP A 87 10.74 -3.77 13.66
C TRP A 87 11.87 -4.49 12.94
N ARG A 88 11.53 -5.51 12.16
CA ARG A 88 12.47 -6.29 11.34
C ARG A 88 12.07 -6.16 9.88
N MET A 89 13.06 -6.07 9.01
CA MET A 89 12.83 -5.97 7.58
C MET A 89 12.56 -7.33 6.96
N HIS A 90 11.52 -7.41 6.14
CA HIS A 90 11.36 -8.53 5.24
C HIS A 90 12.18 -8.27 3.97
N LYS A 91 13.10 -9.17 3.65
CA LYS A 91 14.08 -8.99 2.56
C LYS A 91 13.41 -8.90 1.18
N LYS A 92 12.35 -9.68 0.95
CA LYS A 92 11.68 -9.73 -0.34
C LYS A 92 10.57 -8.67 -0.44
N PRO A 93 10.32 -8.10 -1.63
CA PRO A 93 9.13 -7.29 -1.84
C PRO A 93 7.87 -8.15 -1.68
N VAL A 94 6.80 -7.58 -1.15
CA VAL A 94 5.49 -8.28 -1.08
C VAL A 94 4.69 -8.12 -2.38
N LEU A 95 5.02 -7.09 -3.16
CA LEU A 95 4.54 -6.83 -4.52
C LEU A 95 5.62 -6.05 -5.27
N SER A 96 6.05 -6.53 -6.44
CA SER A 96 6.95 -5.78 -7.32
C SER A 96 6.18 -5.11 -8.45
N LEU A 97 6.76 -4.06 -9.04
CA LEU A 97 6.20 -3.33 -10.18
C LEU A 97 5.90 -4.25 -11.36
N GLU A 98 6.77 -5.21 -11.64
CA GLU A 98 6.57 -6.19 -12.73
C GLU A 98 5.31 -7.04 -12.54
N HIS A 99 4.90 -7.28 -11.29
CA HIS A 99 3.72 -8.06 -10.94
C HIS A 99 2.51 -7.19 -10.57
N SER A 100 2.60 -5.88 -10.81
CA SER A 100 1.60 -4.89 -10.37
C SER A 100 0.52 -4.57 -11.39
N LEU A 101 0.71 -5.01 -12.65
CA LEU A 101 -0.10 -4.66 -13.82
C LEU A 101 0.01 -3.19 -14.27
N PHE A 102 0.95 -2.41 -13.72
CA PHE A 102 1.34 -1.09 -14.24
C PHE A 102 2.48 -1.20 -15.26
N VAL A 103 2.83 -0.08 -15.91
CA VAL A 103 4.01 -0.04 -16.75
C VAL A 103 5.26 -0.27 -15.90
N SER A 104 6.22 -1.02 -16.42
CA SER A 104 7.46 -1.37 -15.71
C SER A 104 8.67 -0.53 -16.12
N LYS A 105 8.48 0.41 -17.06
CA LYS A 105 9.52 1.30 -17.58
C LYS A 105 9.00 2.73 -17.62
N ASP A 106 9.90 3.66 -17.37
CA ASP A 106 9.62 5.09 -17.47
C ASP A 106 9.10 5.40 -18.88
N LEU A 107 8.11 6.28 -18.94
CA LEU A 107 7.56 6.75 -20.21
C LEU A 107 8.44 7.86 -20.77
N ASP A 108 8.47 7.96 -22.10
CA ASP A 108 9.19 9.02 -22.78
C ASP A 108 8.53 10.39 -22.46
N PRO A 109 9.27 11.36 -21.91
CA PRO A 109 8.75 12.70 -21.64
C PRO A 109 8.17 13.42 -22.87
N GLU A 110 8.56 13.02 -24.09
CA GLU A 110 8.03 13.58 -25.33
C GLU A 110 6.63 13.04 -25.70
N THR A 111 6.23 11.89 -25.13
CA THR A 111 4.89 11.29 -25.35
C THR A 111 3.78 11.92 -24.48
N ARG A 112 4.05 13.10 -23.93
CA ARG A 112 3.26 13.79 -22.90
C ARG A 112 1.87 14.21 -23.37
N ARG A 113 0.89 14.06 -22.47
CA ARG A 113 -0.40 14.78 -22.56
C ARG A 113 -0.31 16.11 -21.80
N ASP A 114 -1.00 17.14 -22.28
CA ASP A 114 -0.90 18.54 -21.81
C ASP A 114 -1.16 18.76 -20.31
N TRP A 115 -1.82 17.82 -19.62
CA TRP A 115 -2.26 17.98 -18.23
C TRP A 115 -1.28 17.41 -17.19
N VAL A 116 -0.24 16.65 -17.58
CA VAL A 116 0.82 16.21 -16.65
C VAL A 116 1.83 17.34 -16.54
N ASN A 117 2.07 17.91 -15.34
CA ASN A 117 2.99 19.03 -15.14
C ASN A 117 4.45 18.55 -14.95
N GLY A 118 5.28 18.66 -15.99
CA GLY A 118 6.73 18.38 -15.96
C GLY A 118 7.11 16.91 -16.12
N PRO A 119 8.38 16.61 -16.47
CA PRO A 119 8.86 15.24 -16.73
C PRO A 119 8.97 14.39 -15.45
N ASP A 120 8.96 15.02 -14.28
CA ASP A 120 9.25 14.40 -12.99
C ASP A 120 8.21 13.37 -12.50
N TYR A 121 7.15 13.10 -13.27
CA TYR A 121 6.04 12.21 -12.89
C TYR A 121 5.87 10.97 -13.79
N LEU A 122 6.69 10.82 -14.82
CA LEU A 122 6.57 9.75 -15.83
C LEU A 122 7.44 8.53 -15.54
N TYR A 123 7.92 8.38 -14.31
CA TYR A 123 8.70 7.22 -13.89
C TYR A 123 7.80 6.06 -13.45
N ALA A 124 8.18 4.84 -13.79
CA ALA A 124 7.43 3.65 -13.46
C ALA A 124 7.60 3.29 -11.97
N HIS A 125 6.47 3.12 -11.26
CA HIS A 125 6.49 2.89 -9.82
C HIS A 125 5.21 2.24 -9.31
N VAL A 126 5.30 1.73 -8.07
CA VAL A 126 4.15 1.38 -7.23
C VAL A 126 4.31 2.03 -5.86
N ALA A 127 3.25 2.64 -5.33
CA ALA A 127 3.33 3.40 -4.08
C ALA A 127 2.02 3.44 -3.28
N SER A 128 2.14 4.00 -2.07
CA SER A 128 1.06 4.28 -1.12
C SER A 128 0.13 3.08 -0.86
N PRO A 129 0.66 1.95 -0.35
CA PRO A 129 -0.15 0.79 -0.01
C PRO A 129 -1.14 1.12 1.11
N ASP A 130 -2.43 0.93 0.86
CA ASP A 130 -3.50 0.94 1.87
C ASP A 130 -4.05 -0.48 2.03
N VAL A 131 -3.88 -1.06 3.22
CA VAL A 131 -4.05 -2.50 3.46
C VAL A 131 -5.13 -2.75 4.49
N HIS A 132 -6.07 -3.62 4.12
CA HIS A 132 -7.26 -3.98 4.88
C HIS A 132 -7.33 -5.48 5.07
N VAL A 133 -7.92 -5.91 6.19
CA VAL A 133 -8.19 -7.31 6.47
C VAL A 133 -9.66 -7.61 6.21
N ASP A 134 -9.94 -8.46 5.23
CA ASP A 134 -11.23 -9.10 5.05
C ASP A 134 -11.27 -10.37 5.92
N HIS A 135 -11.90 -10.25 7.09
CA HIS A 135 -12.05 -11.37 8.02
C HIS A 135 -13.02 -12.44 7.51
N GLN A 136 -14.02 -12.07 6.71
CA GLN A 136 -15.04 -12.99 6.23
C GLN A 136 -14.45 -13.94 5.19
N ASN A 137 -13.70 -13.39 4.23
CA ASN A 137 -13.08 -14.16 3.15
C ASN A 137 -11.66 -14.65 3.47
N LYS A 138 -11.16 -14.37 4.69
CA LYS A 138 -9.79 -14.68 5.13
C LYS A 138 -8.75 -14.20 4.11
N GLN A 139 -8.87 -12.93 3.75
CA GLN A 139 -8.04 -12.29 2.74
C GLN A 139 -7.50 -10.97 3.27
N ILE A 140 -6.28 -10.63 2.88
CA ILE A 140 -5.69 -9.31 3.07
C ILE A 140 -5.78 -8.62 1.71
N VAL A 141 -6.34 -7.43 1.70
CA VAL A 141 -6.60 -6.63 0.50
C VAL A 141 -5.72 -5.39 0.55
N MET A 142 -5.00 -5.09 -0.51
CA MET A 142 -4.17 -3.91 -0.65
C MET A 142 -4.62 -3.09 -1.84
N PHE A 143 -4.95 -1.83 -1.60
CA PHE A 143 -5.06 -0.79 -2.63
C PHE A 143 -3.71 -0.08 -2.74
N PHE A 144 -3.28 0.19 -3.96
CA PHE A 144 -2.01 0.87 -4.23
C PHE A 144 -2.12 1.58 -5.57
N HIS A 145 -1.25 2.53 -5.85
CA HIS A 145 -1.25 3.22 -7.14
C HIS A 145 0.06 3.02 -7.91
N GLY A 146 0.01 3.37 -9.19
CA GLY A 146 1.16 3.38 -10.09
C GLY A 146 0.81 4.00 -11.44
N LEU A 147 1.83 4.03 -12.31
CA LEU A 147 1.78 4.70 -13.60
C LEU A 147 1.09 3.84 -14.68
N MET A 148 0.17 4.47 -15.42
CA MET A 148 -0.51 3.89 -16.58
C MET A 148 0.21 4.23 -17.89
N PRO A 149 -0.01 3.46 -18.98
CA PRO A 149 0.66 3.72 -20.27
C PRO A 149 0.41 5.12 -20.88
N ASP A 150 -0.65 5.81 -20.48
CA ASP A 150 -0.99 7.16 -20.94
C ASP A 150 -0.46 8.27 -20.02
N GLY A 151 0.37 7.92 -19.03
CA GLY A 151 0.96 8.84 -18.07
C GLY A 151 0.11 9.10 -16.83
N ASP A 152 -1.09 8.54 -16.75
CA ASP A 152 -1.99 8.71 -15.60
C ASP A 152 -1.56 7.89 -14.38
N GLN A 153 -1.95 8.35 -13.19
CA GLN A 153 -1.74 7.64 -11.94
C GLN A 153 -3.05 7.01 -11.50
N GLN A 154 -3.11 5.68 -11.46
CA GLN A 154 -4.34 4.97 -11.10
C GLN A 154 -4.14 4.02 -9.93
N SER A 155 -5.23 3.73 -9.24
CA SER A 155 -5.23 2.71 -8.19
C SER A 155 -5.55 1.32 -8.75
N ARG A 156 -4.88 0.31 -8.20
CA ARG A 156 -5.18 -1.11 -8.37
C ARG A 156 -5.42 -1.77 -7.03
N LEU A 157 -5.96 -2.98 -7.09
CA LEU A 157 -6.18 -3.83 -5.94
C LEU A 157 -5.27 -5.05 -6.06
N SER A 158 -4.77 -5.54 -4.94
CA SER A 158 -4.13 -6.83 -4.83
C SER A 158 -4.61 -7.56 -3.60
N THR A 159 -4.51 -8.89 -3.63
CA THR A 159 -4.98 -9.74 -2.53
C THR A 159 -3.89 -10.70 -2.08
N SER A 160 -3.93 -11.08 -0.80
CA SER A 160 -3.01 -12.04 -0.20
C SER A 160 -3.71 -12.89 0.87
N SER A 161 -3.32 -14.16 0.98
CA SER A 161 -3.73 -15.07 2.07
C SER A 161 -2.73 -15.13 3.22
N ASN A 162 -1.60 -14.44 3.14
CA ASN A 162 -0.56 -14.48 4.18
C ASN A 162 0.06 -13.12 4.50
N GLY A 163 -0.21 -12.10 3.69
CA GLY A 163 0.34 -10.75 3.83
C GLY A 163 1.82 -10.64 3.43
N LEU A 164 2.41 -11.70 2.87
CA LEU A 164 3.82 -11.75 2.45
C LEU A 164 3.96 -11.77 0.92
N SER A 165 2.91 -12.13 0.19
CA SER A 165 2.89 -12.15 -1.27
C SER A 165 1.51 -11.76 -1.77
N PHE A 166 1.45 -10.74 -2.62
CA PHE A 166 0.21 -10.18 -3.16
C PHE A 166 0.08 -10.47 -4.65
N THR A 167 -1.15 -10.75 -5.08
CA THR A 167 -1.51 -10.89 -6.49
C THR A 167 -2.34 -9.68 -6.90
N ALA A 168 -1.85 -8.90 -7.87
CA ALA A 168 -2.57 -7.75 -8.39
C ALA A 168 -3.74 -8.18 -9.29
N ALA A 169 -4.81 -7.39 -9.22
CA ALA A 169 -5.97 -7.47 -10.09
C ALA A 169 -6.30 -6.07 -10.62
N PRO A 170 -6.85 -5.94 -11.84
CA PRO A 170 -7.41 -4.68 -12.30
C PRO A 170 -8.54 -4.24 -11.37
N LEU A 171 -8.68 -2.93 -11.17
CA LEU A 171 -9.80 -2.38 -10.42
C LEU A 171 -11.04 -2.34 -11.33
N HIS A 172 -11.73 -3.47 -11.46
CA HIS A 172 -13.05 -3.49 -12.08
C HIS A 172 -14.06 -2.87 -11.10
N HIS A 173 -14.89 -1.93 -11.56
CA HIS A 173 -16.05 -1.43 -10.80
C HIS A 173 -16.97 -2.60 -10.36
N PRO A 174 -17.67 -2.50 -9.21
CA PRO A 174 -17.17 -2.35 -7.85
C PRO A 174 -16.80 -3.72 -7.23
N ILE A 175 -15.72 -3.76 -6.47
CA ILE A 175 -15.38 -4.93 -5.64
C ILE A 175 -16.34 -4.92 -4.44
N ILE A 176 -17.38 -5.75 -4.50
CA ILE A 176 -18.28 -5.99 -3.38
C ILE A 176 -17.54 -6.90 -2.38
N LEU A 177 -16.88 -6.29 -1.41
CA LEU A 177 -16.58 -6.96 -0.13
C LEU A 177 -17.95 -7.26 0.52
N SER A 178 -18.25 -8.54 0.77
CA SER A 178 -19.62 -9.00 0.96
C SER A 178 -20.41 -8.38 2.13
N ALA A 179 -21.69 -8.12 1.81
CA ALA A 179 -22.92 -8.09 2.60
C ALA A 179 -23.17 -7.06 3.73
N ALA A 180 -22.18 -6.55 4.47
CA ALA A 180 -22.46 -5.52 5.49
C ALA A 180 -22.20 -4.08 5.02
N ALA A 181 -21.42 -3.90 3.95
CA ALA A 181 -21.01 -2.60 3.43
C ALA A 181 -21.78 -2.17 2.17
N SER A 182 -22.77 -2.95 1.72
CA SER A 182 -23.43 -2.77 0.42
C SER A 182 -24.67 -1.88 0.43
N LEU A 183 -25.02 -1.24 1.56
CA LEU A 183 -26.24 -0.44 1.67
C LEU A 183 -25.96 1.07 1.85
N ALA A 184 -25.17 1.67 0.97
CA ALA A 184 -25.13 3.14 0.86
C ALA A 184 -24.64 3.74 -0.48
N LEU A 185 -24.18 2.95 -1.47
CA LEU A 185 -23.59 3.50 -2.69
C LEU A 185 -24.23 3.06 -4.02
N MET A 186 -25.51 2.67 -4.01
CA MET A 186 -26.26 2.32 -5.23
C MET A 186 -27.56 3.10 -5.46
N LYS A 187 -27.67 4.35 -4.98
CA LYS A 187 -28.74 5.26 -5.46
C LYS A 187 -28.21 6.68 -5.64
N SER A 188 -27.72 6.98 -6.84
CA SER A 188 -27.70 8.32 -7.48
C SER A 188 -26.55 8.43 -8.49
N CYS A 189 -26.66 7.77 -9.64
CA CYS A 189 -26.09 8.29 -10.89
C CYS A 189 -26.73 7.59 -12.10
N ALA A 190 -28.04 7.77 -12.23
CA ALA A 190 -28.73 7.83 -13.51
C ALA A 190 -29.87 8.83 -13.28
N ARG A 191 -29.95 9.81 -14.17
CA ARG A 191 -31.12 10.68 -14.27
C ARG A 191 -32.34 9.84 -14.64
#